data_AF-A0A841R315-F1
#
_entry.id   AF-A0A841R315-F1
#
_cell.length_a   1.000
_cell.length_b   1.000
_cell.length_c   1.000
_cell.angle_alpha   90.00
_cell.angle_beta   90.00
_cell.angle_gamma   90.00
#
_symmetry.space_group_name_H-M   'P 1'
#
loop_
_entity.id
_entity.type
_entity.pdbx_description
1 polymer ?
#
loop_
_entity_poly.entity_id
_entity_poly.type
_entity_poly.pdbx_seq_one_letter_code
_entity_poly.pdbx_strand_id
1 'polypeptide(L)'
;MTKEELKALGLSDEQADKIVEDYGKNFVAKSQFNAKNDELKALKAERQTAQAELDKLKADNANNADLVKQLDELKAAQAKREEEYAAQVEQMKLDAAVDRSLVAAKVKNAKAVRALLDMGAVKLDGETISGLDEQIKALKTSDGYLFEQDAQISGVIPGRGADPAPKNSIEQLIDGAIANI
;
A
#
# COMPACT_ATOMS: atom_id res chain seq x y z
N MET A 1 -10.37 7.55 19.85
CA MET A 1 -9.89 8.22 21.06
C MET A 1 -9.29 9.56 20.67
N THR A 2 -9.46 10.58 21.50
CA THR A 2 -8.87 11.91 21.30
C THR A 2 -7.47 11.98 21.93
N LYS A 3 -6.68 12.99 21.55
CA LYS A 3 -5.35 13.24 22.13
C LYS A 3 -5.44 13.37 23.67
N GLU A 4 -6.50 13.97 24.19
CA GLU A 4 -6.72 14.15 25.63
C GLU A 4 -7.01 12.84 26.36
N GLU A 5 -7.77 11.94 25.74
CA GLU A 5 -8.03 10.59 26.30
C GLU A 5 -6.74 9.75 26.35
N LEU A 6 -5.84 9.92 25.37
CA LEU A 6 -4.54 9.25 25.37
C LEU A 6 -3.62 9.78 26.49
N LYS A 7 -3.62 11.09 26.74
CA LYS A 7 -2.88 11.68 27.87
C LYS A 7 -3.43 11.24 29.22
N ALA A 8 -4.76 11.13 29.34
CA ALA A 8 -5.42 10.63 30.55
C ALA A 8 -5.09 9.15 30.85
N LEU A 9 -4.73 8.37 29.83
CA LEU A 9 -4.21 7.00 29.96
C LEU A 9 -2.72 6.94 30.32
N GLY A 10 -2.07 8.09 30.55
CA GLY A 10 -0.67 8.16 30.97
C GLY A 10 0.34 8.23 29.82
N LEU A 11 -0.10 8.46 28.57
CA LEU A 11 0.82 8.67 27.45
C LEU A 11 1.37 10.10 27.47
N SER A 12 2.66 10.24 27.13
CA SER A 12 3.29 11.54 26.92
C SER A 12 2.71 12.25 25.70
N ASP A 13 2.83 13.59 25.66
CA ASP A 13 2.36 14.43 24.56
C ASP A 13 2.89 13.95 23.20
N GLU A 14 4.17 13.57 23.13
CA GLU A 14 4.82 13.06 21.92
C GLU A 14 4.28 11.70 21.47
N GLN A 15 3.92 10.81 22.40
CA GLN A 15 3.32 9.52 22.08
C GLN A 15 1.86 9.68 21.62
N ALA A 16 1.11 10.56 22.28
CA ALA A 16 -0.27 10.87 21.90
C ALA A 16 -0.32 11.53 20.50
N ASP A 17 0.63 12.42 20.18
CA ASP A 17 0.74 13.01 18.85
C ASP A 17 1.05 11.99 17.77
N LYS A 18 2.03 11.10 17.99
CA LYS A 18 2.34 10.02 17.04
C LYS A 18 1.16 9.08 16.80
N ILE A 19 0.40 8.75 17.85
CA ILE A 19 -0.77 7.86 17.74
C ILE A 19 -1.92 8.55 16.99
N VAL A 20 -2.17 9.84 17.24
CA VAL A 20 -3.22 10.58 16.52
C VAL A 20 -2.83 10.76 15.05
N GLU A 21 -1.55 11.01 14.77
CA GLU A 21 -1.03 11.10 13.41
C GLU A 21 -1.12 9.74 12.68
N ASP A 22 -0.80 8.64 13.37
CA ASP A 22 -0.94 7.28 12.82
C ASP A 22 -2.41 6.88 12.62
N TYR A 23 -3.31 7.27 13.54
CA TYR A 23 -4.75 7.08 13.36
C TYR A 23 -5.25 7.76 12.08
N GLY A 24 -4.80 8.98 11.78
CA GLY A 24 -5.17 9.67 10.55
C GLY A 24 -4.67 9.02 9.27
N LYS A 25 -3.61 8.20 9.33
CA LYS A 25 -2.98 7.57 8.16
C LYS A 25 -3.42 6.12 7.95
N ASN A 26 -3.62 5.37 9.03
CA ASN A 26 -3.75 3.91 8.98
C ASN A 26 -5.03 3.36 9.63
N PHE A 27 -5.85 4.18 10.28
CA PHE A 27 -7.01 3.70 11.03
C PHE A 27 -8.31 4.45 10.68
N VAL A 28 -9.33 3.69 10.30
CA VAL A 28 -10.69 4.22 10.17
C VAL A 28 -11.47 3.86 11.42
N ALA A 29 -11.99 4.87 12.12
CA ALA A 29 -12.84 4.63 13.28
C ALA A 29 -14.07 3.81 12.89
N LYS A 30 -14.42 2.80 13.69
CA LYS A 30 -15.56 1.91 13.42
C LYS A 30 -16.87 2.66 13.19
N SER A 31 -17.08 3.78 13.89
CA SER A 31 -18.24 4.65 13.68
C SER A 31 -18.27 5.27 12.28
N GLN A 32 -17.14 5.77 11.78
CA GLN A 32 -17.03 6.33 10.44
C GLN A 32 -17.18 5.25 9.36
N PHE A 33 -16.57 4.08 9.57
CA PHE A 33 -16.74 2.93 8.69
C PHE A 33 -18.20 2.48 8.61
N ASN A 34 -18.87 2.32 9.77
CA ASN A 34 -20.27 1.93 9.81
C ASN A 34 -21.16 2.99 9.13
N ALA A 35 -20.95 4.28 9.42
CA ALA A 35 -21.70 5.36 8.79
C ALA A 35 -21.57 5.33 7.25
N LYS A 36 -20.34 5.18 6.73
CA LYS A 36 -20.09 5.06 5.29
C LYS A 36 -20.65 3.78 4.69
N ASN A 37 -20.61 2.68 5.41
CA ASN A 37 -21.18 1.41 4.98
C ASN A 37 -22.71 1.44 4.92
N ASP A 38 -23.35 2.09 5.89
CA ASP A 38 -24.80 2.25 5.91
C ASP A 38 -25.28 3.25 4.84
N GLU A 39 -24.54 4.36 4.64
CA GLU A 39 -24.75 5.27 3.51
C GLU A 39 -24.63 4.53 2.17
N LEU A 40 -23.62 3.67 2.01
CA LEU A 40 -23.42 2.86 0.80
C LEU A 40 -24.55 1.86 0.58
N LYS A 41 -25.06 1.21 1.64
CA LYS A 41 -26.24 0.33 1.55
C LYS A 41 -27.48 1.10 1.14
N ALA A 42 -27.72 2.27 1.74
CA ALA A 42 -28.86 3.12 1.39
C ALA A 42 -28.79 3.55 -0.08
N LEU A 43 -27.62 4.01 -0.54
CA LEU A 43 -27.40 4.39 -1.94
C LEU A 43 -27.62 3.20 -2.90
N LYS A 44 -27.18 1.99 -2.52
CA LYS A 44 -27.43 0.77 -3.31
C LYS A 44 -28.92 0.45 -3.42
N ALA A 45 -29.66 0.58 -2.32
CA ALA A 45 -31.09 0.36 -2.31
C ALA A 45 -31.82 1.41 -3.18
N GLU A 46 -31.48 2.69 -3.03
CA GLU A 46 -32.04 3.79 -3.82
C GLU A 46 -31.78 3.59 -5.32
N ARG A 47 -30.57 3.16 -5.70
CA ARG A 47 -30.26 2.81 -7.10
C ARG A 47 -31.13 1.67 -7.63
N GLN A 48 -31.35 0.61 -6.85
CA GLN A 48 -32.24 -0.48 -7.26
C GLN A 48 -33.68 -0.01 -7.44
N THR A 49 -34.17 0.84 -6.53
CA THR A 49 -35.49 1.48 -6.67
C THR A 49 -35.57 2.33 -7.93
N ALA A 50 -34.58 3.18 -8.20
CA ALA A 50 -34.53 3.99 -9.41
C ALA A 50 -34.52 3.13 -10.69
N GLN A 51 -33.79 2.00 -10.69
CA GLN A 51 -33.79 1.05 -11.80
C GLN A 51 -35.20 0.49 -12.07
N ALA A 52 -35.88 0.05 -11.01
CA ALA A 52 -37.23 -0.48 -11.08
C ALA A 52 -38.25 0.58 -11.52
N GLU A 53 -38.08 1.83 -11.09
CA GLU A 53 -38.89 2.95 -11.57
C GLU A 53 -38.66 3.23 -13.06
N LEU A 54 -37.42 3.15 -13.56
CA LEU A 54 -37.14 3.27 -14.99
C LEU A 54 -37.73 2.11 -15.80
N ASP A 55 -37.74 0.89 -15.27
CA ASP A 55 -38.46 -0.26 -15.86
C ASP A 55 -39.96 0.01 -15.94
N LYS A 56 -40.56 0.47 -14.84
CA LYS A 56 -41.98 0.81 -14.79
C LYS A 56 -42.33 1.94 -15.75
N LEU A 57 -41.55 3.03 -15.77
CA LEU A 57 -41.78 4.17 -16.65
C LEU A 57 -41.70 3.77 -18.12
N LYS A 58 -40.79 2.84 -18.46
CA LYS A 58 -40.66 2.28 -19.81
C LYS A 58 -41.90 1.45 -20.18
N ALA A 59 -42.41 0.64 -19.27
CA ALA A 59 -43.62 -0.15 -19.48
C ALA A 59 -44.86 0.74 -19.65
N ASP A 60 -45.02 1.74 -18.78
CA ASP A 60 -46.15 2.68 -18.79
C ASP A 60 -46.17 3.57 -20.05
N ASN A 61 -44.99 3.84 -20.63
CA ASN A 61 -44.82 4.67 -21.83
C ASN A 61 -44.46 3.88 -23.09
N ALA A 62 -44.78 2.58 -23.16
CA ALA A 62 -44.41 1.71 -24.28
C ALA A 62 -44.87 2.24 -25.66
N ASN A 63 -45.91 3.08 -25.69
CA ASN A 63 -46.46 3.67 -26.91
C ASN A 63 -45.72 4.94 -27.36
N ASN A 64 -44.79 5.47 -26.56
CA ASN A 64 -43.98 6.63 -26.91
C ASN A 64 -42.53 6.22 -27.21
N ALA A 65 -42.25 6.02 -28.49
CA ALA A 65 -40.97 5.50 -28.97
C ALA A 65 -39.77 6.37 -28.56
N ASP A 66 -39.91 7.70 -28.55
CA ASP A 66 -38.83 8.62 -28.17
C ASP A 66 -38.50 8.53 -26.67
N LEU A 67 -39.53 8.47 -25.81
CA LEU A 67 -39.35 8.27 -24.36
C LEU A 67 -38.74 6.91 -24.05
N VAL A 68 -39.21 5.85 -24.70
CA VAL A 68 -38.67 4.49 -24.53
C VAL A 68 -37.19 4.44 -24.91
N LYS A 69 -36.81 5.12 -26.01
CA LYS A 69 -35.42 5.20 -26.45
C LYS A 69 -34.54 5.94 -25.44
N GLN A 70 -34.99 7.08 -24.91
CA GLN A 70 -34.26 7.81 -23.86
C GLN A 70 -34.08 6.97 -22.59
N LEU A 71 -35.09 6.19 -22.20
CA LEU A 71 -35.01 5.29 -21.05
C LEU A 71 -34.00 4.16 -21.26
N ASP A 72 -33.89 3.64 -22.48
CA ASP A 72 -32.88 2.63 -22.83
C ASP A 72 -31.47 3.20 -22.84
N GLU A 73 -31.28 4.40 -23.41
CA GLU A 73 -30.00 5.12 -23.35
C GLU A 73 -29.58 5.39 -21.90
N LEU A 74 -30.54 5.80 -21.04
CA LEU A 74 -30.26 6.08 -19.63
C LEU A 74 -29.87 4.83 -18.85
N LYS A 75 -30.53 3.69 -19.09
CA LYS A 75 -30.15 2.39 -18.51
C LYS A 75 -28.79 1.91 -19.00
N ALA A 76 -28.51 2.03 -20.30
CA ALA A 76 -27.21 1.66 -20.85
C ALA A 76 -26.09 2.52 -20.25
N ALA A 77 -26.31 3.82 -20.12
CA ALA A 77 -25.36 4.74 -19.48
C ALA A 77 -25.17 4.47 -17.98
N GLN A 78 -26.20 3.98 -17.27
CA GLN A 78 -26.05 3.51 -15.89
C GLN A 78 -25.20 2.24 -15.82
N ALA A 79 -25.52 1.21 -16.62
CA ALA A 79 -24.76 -0.04 -16.66
C ALA A 79 -23.28 0.19 -17.01
N LYS A 80 -22.99 1.05 -17.99
CA LYS A 80 -21.62 1.42 -18.34
C LYS A 80 -20.89 2.09 -17.18
N ARG A 81 -21.54 3.01 -16.46
CA ARG A 81 -20.96 3.66 -15.27
C ARG A 81 -20.70 2.66 -14.14
N GLU A 82 -21.54 1.64 -13.99
CA GLU A 82 -21.30 0.58 -13.00
C GLU A 82 -20.07 -0.25 -13.35
N GLU A 83 -19.91 -0.62 -14.62
CA GLU A 83 -18.74 -1.35 -15.11
C GLU A 83 -17.46 -0.51 -14.97
N GLU A 84 -17.49 0.76 -15.37
CA GLU A 84 -16.36 1.68 -15.22
C GLU A 84 -15.98 1.88 -13.75
N TYR A 85 -16.97 2.02 -12.86
CA TYR A 85 -16.71 2.17 -11.42
C TYR A 85 -16.14 0.88 -10.82
N ALA A 86 -16.69 -0.29 -11.18
CA ALA A 86 -16.15 -1.57 -10.75
C ALA A 86 -14.69 -1.75 -11.20
N ALA A 87 -14.39 -1.41 -12.46
CA ALA A 87 -13.03 -1.44 -12.98
C ALA A 87 -12.10 -0.47 -12.25
N GLN A 88 -12.54 0.77 -11.97
CA GLN A 88 -11.76 1.74 -11.21
C GLN A 88 -11.49 1.27 -9.77
N VAL A 89 -12.48 0.65 -9.11
CA VAL A 89 -12.30 0.11 -7.76
C VAL A 89 -11.30 -1.03 -7.76
N GLU A 90 -11.40 -1.96 -8.71
CA GLU A 90 -10.43 -3.05 -8.84
C GLU A 90 -9.02 -2.52 -9.17
N GLN A 91 -8.91 -1.53 -10.06
CA GLN A 91 -7.65 -0.85 -10.35
C GLN A 91 -7.06 -0.16 -9.11
N MET A 92 -7.89 0.57 -8.34
CA MET A 92 -7.45 1.23 -7.11
C MET A 92 -6.97 0.23 -6.06
N LYS A 93 -7.65 -0.92 -5.92
CA LYS A 93 -7.21 -1.99 -5.02
C LYS A 93 -5.88 -2.56 -5.49
N LEU A 94 -5.74 -2.84 -6.79
CA LEU A 94 -4.50 -3.36 -7.38
C LEU A 94 -3.35 -2.38 -7.14
N ASP A 95 -3.57 -1.10 -7.44
CA ASP A 95 -2.58 -0.05 -7.24
C ASP A 95 -2.16 0.07 -5.77
N ALA A 96 -3.12 0.10 -4.83
CA ALA A 96 -2.83 0.17 -3.41
C ALA A 96 -2.05 -1.06 -2.91
N ALA A 97 -2.39 -2.25 -3.43
CA ALA A 97 -1.74 -3.48 -3.07
C ALA A 97 -0.31 -3.54 -3.66
N VAL A 98 -0.11 -3.09 -4.91
CA VAL A 98 1.22 -2.93 -5.53
C VAL A 98 2.08 -1.95 -4.74
N ASP A 99 1.54 -0.79 -4.40
CA ASP A 99 2.28 0.23 -3.65
C ASP A 99 2.68 -0.29 -2.26
N ARG A 100 1.81 -1.05 -1.57
CA ARG A 100 2.15 -1.72 -0.30
C ARG A 100 3.30 -2.71 -0.47
N SER A 101 3.29 -3.54 -1.51
CA SER A 101 4.36 -4.50 -1.77
C SER A 101 5.69 -3.81 -2.13
N LEU A 102 5.64 -2.69 -2.87
CA LEU A 102 6.84 -1.89 -3.18
C LEU A 102 7.44 -1.25 -1.92
N VAL A 103 6.60 -0.75 -1.02
CA VAL A 103 7.02 -0.24 0.30
C VAL A 103 7.63 -1.37 1.14
N ALA A 104 6.97 -2.53 1.22
CA ALA A 104 7.48 -3.69 1.95
C ALA A 104 8.81 -4.20 1.38
N ALA A 105 9.01 -4.07 0.06
CA ALA A 105 10.25 -4.44 -0.60
C ALA A 105 11.40 -3.44 -0.40
N LYS A 106 11.17 -2.32 0.31
CA LYS A 106 12.10 -1.21 0.55
C LYS A 106 12.66 -0.62 -0.74
N VAL A 107 11.78 -0.31 -1.68
CA VAL A 107 12.16 0.28 -2.96
C VAL A 107 12.54 1.76 -2.77
N LYS A 108 13.69 2.17 -3.33
CA LYS A 108 14.15 3.58 -3.28
C LYS A 108 13.27 4.53 -4.09
N ASN A 109 12.74 4.06 -5.22
CA ASN A 109 11.81 4.81 -6.06
C ASN A 109 10.66 3.92 -6.54
N ALA A 110 9.56 3.93 -5.79
CA ALA A 110 8.38 3.13 -6.08
C ALA A 110 7.85 3.38 -7.50
N LYS A 111 7.89 4.64 -7.98
CA LYS A 111 7.43 4.98 -9.33
C LYS A 111 8.27 4.33 -10.43
N ALA A 112 9.60 4.31 -10.25
CA ALA A 112 10.51 3.69 -11.22
C ALA A 112 10.34 2.17 -11.25
N VAL A 113 10.30 1.51 -10.09
CA VAL A 113 10.09 0.05 -10.02
C VAL A 113 8.70 -0.31 -10.53
N ARG A 114 7.67 0.48 -10.23
CA ARG A 114 6.32 0.28 -10.76
C ARG A 114 6.26 0.32 -12.29
N ALA A 115 7.08 1.13 -12.94
CA ALA A 115 7.16 1.18 -14.40
C ALA A 115 7.88 -0.04 -15.01
N LEU A 116 8.66 -0.78 -14.22
CA LEU A 116 9.35 -2.01 -14.64
C LEU A 116 8.52 -3.28 -14.36
N LEU A 117 7.42 -3.15 -13.63
CA LEU A 117 6.50 -4.24 -13.33
C LEU A 117 5.51 -4.44 -14.46
N ASP A 118 5.28 -5.70 -14.83
CA ASP A 118 4.24 -6.09 -15.78
C ASP A 118 2.90 -6.20 -15.06
N MET A 119 2.13 -5.11 -15.10
CA MET A 119 0.78 -5.04 -14.54
C MET A 119 -0.22 -6.00 -15.21
N GLY A 120 0.06 -6.49 -16.44
CA GLY A 120 -0.78 -7.48 -17.11
C GLY A 120 -0.63 -8.88 -16.54
N ALA A 121 0.52 -9.19 -15.94
CA ALA A 121 0.79 -10.44 -15.24
C ALA A 121 0.41 -10.39 -13.75
N VAL A 122 0.12 -9.20 -13.21
CA VAL A 122 -0.29 -9.00 -11.82
C VAL A 122 -1.79 -9.24 -11.69
N LYS A 123 -2.17 -10.21 -10.85
CA LYS A 123 -3.59 -10.48 -10.55
C LYS A 123 -3.87 -10.34 -9.07
N LEU A 124 -4.95 -9.63 -8.77
CA LEU A 124 -5.48 -9.49 -7.43
C LEU A 124 -6.48 -10.62 -7.18
N ASP A 125 -6.14 -11.55 -6.30
CA ASP A 125 -7.00 -12.64 -5.84
C ASP A 125 -7.36 -12.39 -4.38
N GLY A 126 -8.49 -11.71 -4.15
CA GLY A 126 -8.92 -11.27 -2.83
C GLY A 126 -7.96 -10.24 -2.22
N GLU A 127 -7.27 -10.60 -1.14
CA GLU A 127 -6.23 -9.75 -0.51
C GLU A 127 -4.81 -10.09 -0.99
N THR A 128 -4.65 -11.17 -1.76
CA THR A 128 -3.34 -11.62 -2.24
C THR A 128 -3.07 -11.19 -3.66
N ILE A 129 -1.89 -10.62 -3.90
CA ILE A 129 -1.41 -10.33 -5.25
C ILE A 129 -0.54 -11.49 -5.71
N SER A 130 -0.91 -12.07 -6.84
CA SER A 130 -0.09 -13.09 -7.51
C SER A 130 0.74 -12.47 -8.63
N GLY A 131 1.92 -13.05 -8.90
CA GLY A 131 2.85 -12.60 -9.94
C GLY A 131 3.69 -11.37 -9.57
N LEU A 132 3.29 -10.57 -8.58
CA LEU A 132 4.05 -9.38 -8.16
C LEU A 132 5.32 -9.73 -7.37
N ASP A 133 5.24 -10.66 -6.42
CA ASP A 133 6.39 -11.02 -5.57
C ASP A 133 7.55 -11.62 -6.37
N GLU A 134 7.23 -12.42 -7.38
CA GLU A 134 8.23 -13.01 -8.29
C GLU A 134 8.92 -11.93 -9.12
N GLN A 135 8.17 -10.97 -9.65
CA GLN A 135 8.71 -9.83 -10.38
C GLN A 135 9.59 -8.95 -9.48
N ILE A 136 9.17 -8.66 -8.24
CA ILE A 136 9.98 -7.90 -7.29
C ILE A 136 11.29 -8.63 -6.96
N LYS A 137 11.27 -9.96 -6.78
CA LYS A 137 12.49 -10.76 -6.55
C LYS A 137 13.42 -10.77 -7.77
N ALA A 138 12.86 -10.87 -8.97
CA ALA A 138 13.62 -10.79 -10.21
C ALA A 138 14.30 -9.41 -10.34
N LEU A 139 13.56 -8.32 -10.09
CA LEU A 139 14.08 -6.95 -10.10
C LEU A 139 15.13 -6.71 -9.03
N LYS A 140 15.02 -7.34 -7.85
CA LYS A 140 16.08 -7.30 -6.83
C LYS A 140 17.39 -7.92 -7.32
N THR A 141 17.31 -8.90 -8.21
CA THR A 141 18.46 -9.62 -8.76
C THR A 141 19.07 -8.88 -9.95
N SER A 142 18.25 -8.37 -10.88
CA SER A 142 18.72 -7.61 -12.04
C SER A 142 19.13 -6.17 -11.68
N ASP A 143 18.29 -5.50 -10.91
CA ASP A 143 18.32 -4.05 -10.67
C ASP A 143 18.35 -3.75 -9.17
N GLY A 144 19.20 -4.47 -8.42
CA GLY A 144 19.33 -4.33 -6.97
C GLY A 144 19.62 -2.91 -6.48
N TYR A 145 20.12 -2.02 -7.36
CA TYR A 145 20.34 -0.60 -7.06
C TYR A 145 19.03 0.17 -6.78
N LEU A 146 17.89 -0.30 -7.30
CA LEU A 146 16.55 0.27 -7.09
C LEU A 146 15.98 -0.05 -5.70
N PHE A 147 16.58 -1.00 -4.99
CA PHE A 147 16.17 -1.42 -3.66
C PHE A 147 17.15 -0.90 -2.62
N GLU A 148 16.63 -0.58 -1.43
CA GLU A 148 17.47 -0.37 -0.27
C GLU A 148 18.13 -1.70 0.08
N GLN A 149 19.46 -1.70 0.13
CA GLN A 149 20.19 -2.79 0.74
C GLN A 149 20.02 -2.64 2.25
N ASP A 150 19.74 -3.74 2.94
CA ASP A 150 20.00 -3.85 4.38
C ASP A 150 21.52 -3.82 4.57
N ALA A 151 22.13 -2.65 4.32
CA ALA A 151 23.44 -2.37 4.82
C ALA A 151 23.30 -2.37 6.34
N GLN A 152 23.55 -3.53 6.96
CA GLN A 152 24.09 -3.52 8.30
C GLN A 152 25.34 -2.68 8.22
N ILE A 153 25.21 -1.39 8.53
CA ILE A 153 26.35 -0.55 8.83
C ILE A 153 26.92 -1.20 10.11
N SER A 154 27.85 -2.14 9.94
CA SER A 154 28.78 -2.51 10.99
C SER A 154 29.71 -1.32 11.17
N GLY A 155 29.15 -0.26 11.76
CA GLY A 155 29.92 0.87 12.23
C GLY A 155 30.75 0.37 13.41
N VAL A 156 32.03 0.67 13.40
CA VAL A 156 32.85 0.58 14.61
C VAL A 156 32.15 1.43 15.66
N ILE A 157 31.59 0.83 16.71
CA ILE A 157 31.02 1.56 17.84
C ILE A 157 32.22 2.10 18.62
N PRO A 158 32.51 3.43 18.62
CA PRO A 158 33.59 3.94 19.45
C PRO A 158 33.23 3.70 20.92
N GLY A 159 33.99 2.81 21.57
CA GLY A 159 33.80 2.46 22.99
C GLY A 159 33.43 1.00 23.27
N ARG A 160 33.15 0.16 22.26
CA ARG A 160 33.07 -1.29 22.45
C ARG A 160 34.45 -1.87 22.12
N GLY A 161 35.23 -2.19 23.14
CA GLY A 161 36.58 -2.73 23.01
C GLY A 161 36.61 -3.89 22.02
N ALA A 162 37.24 -3.66 20.88
CA ALA A 162 37.62 -4.73 19.98
C ALA A 162 38.68 -5.56 20.68
N ASP A 163 38.42 -6.86 20.83
CA ASP A 163 39.46 -7.83 21.15
C ASP A 163 40.61 -7.71 20.12
N PRO A 164 41.85 -7.98 20.56
CA PRO A 164 43.01 -7.30 20.05
C PRO A 164 43.38 -7.81 18.65
N ALA A 165 43.56 -6.88 17.73
CA ALA A 165 44.40 -7.13 16.56
C ALA A 165 45.78 -7.62 17.03
N PRO A 166 46.40 -8.58 16.33
CA PRO A 166 47.67 -9.15 16.74
C PRO A 166 48.72 -8.04 16.82
N LYS A 167 49.24 -7.82 18.03
CA LYS A 167 50.37 -6.92 18.26
C LYS A 167 51.60 -7.55 17.62
N ASN A 168 51.92 -7.15 16.40
CA ASN A 168 53.30 -7.23 15.93
C ASN A 168 54.06 -6.12 16.66
N SER A 169 54.40 -6.37 17.92
CA SER A 169 55.19 -5.45 18.74
C SER A 169 56.59 -5.37 18.15
N ILE A 170 57.10 -4.15 18.04
CA ILE A 170 58.45 -3.79 17.57
C ILE A 170 59.55 -4.58 18.33
N GLU A 171 59.27 -5.09 19.53
CA GLU A 171 60.13 -6.00 20.29
C GLU A 171 60.48 -7.31 19.54
N GLN A 172 59.57 -7.89 18.74
CA GLN A 172 59.88 -9.08 17.94
C GLN A 172 60.82 -8.80 16.77
N LEU A 173 60.83 -7.57 16.26
CA LEU A 173 61.77 -7.15 15.20
C LEU A 173 63.17 -6.87 15.76
N ILE A 174 63.27 -6.45 17.02
CA ILE A 174 64.55 -6.18 17.67
C ILE A 174 65.23 -7.49 18.12
N ASP A 175 64.48 -8.44 18.68
CA ASP A 175 65.03 -9.75 19.09
C ASP A 175 65.51 -10.59 17.89
N GLY A 176 64.83 -10.49 16.73
CA GLY A 176 65.27 -11.16 15.50
C GLY A 176 66.57 -10.60 14.90
N ALA A 177 66.92 -9.34 15.20
CA ALA A 177 68.14 -8.71 14.70
C ALA A 177 69.37 -9.02 15.57
N ILE A 178 69.18 -9.31 16.87
CA ILE A 178 70.28 -9.64 17.79
C ILE A 178 70.69 -11.11 17.67
N ALA A 179 69.78 -12.00 17.24
CA ALA A 179 70.08 -13.43 17.08
C ALA A 179 70.89 -13.78 15.81
N ASN A 180 71.23 -12.80 14.96
CA ASN A 180 71.92 -13.01 13.68
C ASN A 180 73.26 -12.23 13.57
N ILE A 181 73.85 -11.86 14.70
CA ILE A 181 75.27 -11.47 14.83
C ILE A 181 75.95 -12.53 15.69
#